data_AF-A0A352BEK8-F1
#
_entry.id   AF-A0A352BEK8-F1
#
_cell.length_a   1.000
_cell.length_b   1.000
_cell.length_c   1.000
_cell.angle_alpha   90.00
_cell.angle_beta   90.00
_cell.angle_gamma   90.00
#
_symmetry.space_group_name_H-M   'P 1'
#
loop_
_entity.id
_entity.type
_entity.pdbx_description
1 polymer ?
#
loop_
_entity_poly.entity_id
_entity_poly.type
_entity_poly.pdbx_seq_one_letter_code
_entity_poly.pdbx_strand_id
1 'polypeptide(L)'
;LRIARTIEGVLRWQEGLKENAINNIGDYRARFAKLLEGSPPIDVVLGDAIIFEAEARLHGSERIEEELNDLLRTMNEEILQEKFTTKMAELKQAENKGDVPLAEKLLTECQSISKELHTLTKNTL
;
A
#
# COMPACT_ATOMS: atom_id res chain seq x y z
N LEU A 1 -1.15 -11.05 0.52
CA LEU A 1 -0.22 -9.96 0.14
C LEU A 1 0.96 -9.94 1.10
N ARG A 2 2.15 -10.29 0.60
CA ARG A 2 3.38 -10.41 1.41
C ARG A 2 3.78 -9.09 2.07
N ILE A 3 3.57 -7.96 1.38
CA ILE A 3 3.96 -6.63 1.84
C ILE A 3 3.10 -6.17 3.03
N ALA A 4 1.77 -6.30 2.94
CA ALA A 4 0.87 -5.93 4.03
C ALA A 4 1.19 -6.69 5.34
N ARG A 5 1.45 -8.01 5.24
CA ARG A 5 1.91 -8.82 6.37
C ARG A 5 3.22 -8.31 6.97
N THR A 6 4.16 -7.92 6.11
CA THR A 6 5.46 -7.40 6.55
C THR A 6 5.29 -6.06 7.28
N ILE A 7 4.52 -5.12 6.71
CA ILE A 7 4.21 -3.83 7.33
C ILE A 7 3.54 -4.03 8.69
N GLU A 8 2.54 -4.91 8.77
CA GLU A 8 1.84 -5.22 10.02
C GLU A 8 2.80 -5.76 11.09
N GLY A 9 3.71 -6.67 10.71
CA GLY A 9 4.73 -7.21 11.61
C GLY A 9 5.64 -6.13 12.19
N VAL A 10 6.14 -5.22 11.33
CA VAL A 10 7.00 -4.10 11.76
C VAL A 10 6.25 -3.16 12.68
N LEU A 11 5.02 -2.76 12.32
CA LEU A 11 4.24 -1.83 13.12
C LEU A 11 3.90 -2.41 14.49
N ARG A 12 3.40 -3.66 14.56
CA ARG A 12 3.08 -4.32 15.83
C ARG A 12 4.30 -4.54 16.71
N TRP A 13 5.43 -4.88 16.11
CA TRP A 13 6.68 -5.02 16.86
C TRP A 13 7.07 -3.70 17.50
N GLN A 14 7.12 -2.62 16.72
CA GLN A 14 7.50 -1.29 17.21
C GLN A 14 6.50 -0.74 18.22
N GLU A 15 5.20 -0.95 18.05
CA GLU A 15 4.18 -0.53 19.03
C GLU A 15 4.26 -1.29 20.36
N GLY A 16 4.85 -2.49 20.37
CA GLY A 16 5.04 -3.30 21.56
C GLY A 16 6.29 -2.94 22.39
N LEU A 17 7.18 -2.09 21.87
CA LEU A 17 8.39 -1.67 22.56
C LEU A 17 8.10 -0.53 23.56
N LYS A 18 8.94 -0.43 24.60
CA LYS A 18 8.91 0.72 25.51
C LYS A 18 9.50 1.97 24.87
N GLU A 19 10.52 1.77 24.03
CA GLU A 19 11.19 2.81 23.25
C GLU A 19 11.20 2.34 21.79
N ASN A 20 10.57 3.11 20.91
CA ASN A 20 10.41 2.75 19.52
C ASN A 20 11.62 3.30 18.74
N ALA A 21 12.13 2.50 17.80
CA ALA A 21 13.16 2.96 16.86
C ALA A 21 12.58 3.87 15.78
N ILE A 22 11.24 3.87 15.61
CA ILE A 22 10.51 4.70 14.66
C ILE A 22 9.91 5.91 15.36
N ASN A 23 10.28 7.10 14.89
CA ASN A 23 9.66 8.35 15.28
C ASN A 23 8.22 8.39 14.75
N ASN A 24 7.27 8.70 15.65
CA ASN A 24 5.85 8.83 15.34
C ASN A 24 5.23 7.60 14.63
N ILE A 25 5.36 6.42 15.27
CA ILE A 25 4.77 5.16 14.78
C ILE A 25 3.27 5.26 14.44
N GLY A 26 2.53 6.15 15.13
CA GLY A 26 1.10 6.39 14.89
C GLY A 26 0.79 6.88 13.48
N ASP A 27 1.65 7.72 12.89
CA ASP A 27 1.48 8.20 11.51
C ASP A 27 1.63 7.06 10.51
N TYR A 28 2.59 6.17 10.72
CA TYR A 28 2.79 4.99 9.86
C TYR A 28 1.61 4.02 9.96
N ARG A 29 1.07 3.81 11.17
CA ARG A 29 -0.15 3.02 11.39
C ARG A 29 -1.34 3.62 10.65
N ALA A 30 -1.54 4.93 10.73
CA ALA A 30 -2.62 5.62 10.02
C ALA A 30 -2.48 5.52 8.50
N ARG A 31 -1.27 5.70 7.97
CA ARG A 31 -0.97 5.52 6.54
C ARG A 31 -1.28 4.09 6.08
N PHE A 32 -0.87 3.10 6.85
CA PHE A 32 -1.15 1.69 6.55
C PHE A 32 -2.65 1.39 6.56
N ALA A 33 -3.39 1.85 7.57
CA ALA A 33 -4.84 1.68 7.65
C ALA A 33 -5.56 2.28 6.42
N LYS A 34 -5.15 3.48 5.98
CA LYS A 34 -5.70 4.11 4.77
C LYS A 34 -5.43 3.30 3.50
N LEU A 35 -4.27 2.65 3.40
CA LEU A 35 -3.97 1.75 2.28
C LEU A 35 -4.85 0.49 2.31
N LEU A 36 -5.10 -0.07 3.49
CA LEU A 36 -6.00 -1.22 3.65
C LEU A 36 -7.43 -0.88 3.23
N GLU A 37 -7.98 0.25 3.68
CA GLU A 37 -9.31 0.73 3.28
C GLU A 37 -9.44 0.90 1.76
N GLY A 38 -8.36 1.35 1.12
CA GLY A 38 -8.29 1.54 -0.32
C GLY A 38 -7.99 0.27 -1.11
N SER A 39 -7.72 -0.87 -0.48
CA SER A 39 -7.31 -2.10 -1.16
C SER A 39 -8.46 -3.10 -1.34
N PRO A 40 -8.39 -4.03 -2.32
CA PRO A 40 -9.24 -5.22 -2.30
C PRO A 40 -9.10 -5.95 -0.96
N PRO A 41 -10.08 -6.74 -0.50
CA PRO A 41 -10.02 -7.41 0.80
C PRO A 41 -8.69 -8.16 1.01
N ILE A 42 -7.87 -7.64 1.94
CA ILE A 42 -6.60 -8.25 2.32
C ILE A 42 -6.81 -8.98 3.63
N ASP A 43 -6.51 -10.27 3.63
CA ASP A 43 -6.38 -11.00 4.89
C ASP A 43 -5.04 -10.63 5.54
N VAL A 44 -5.12 -9.79 6.57
CA VAL A 44 -3.95 -9.39 7.36
C VAL A 44 -3.69 -10.50 8.36
N VAL A 45 -2.66 -11.31 8.10
CA VAL A 45 -2.28 -12.41 8.99
C VAL A 45 -1.91 -11.86 10.37
N LEU A 46 -2.72 -12.19 11.38
CA LEU A 46 -2.48 -11.84 12.77
C LEU A 46 -1.71 -12.96 13.48
N GLY A 47 -0.80 -12.59 14.38
CA GLY A 47 -0.08 -13.55 15.23
C GLY A 47 1.28 -13.03 15.69
N ASP A 48 1.91 -13.74 16.63
CA ASP A 48 3.23 -13.34 17.16
C ASP A 48 4.37 -13.67 16.18
N ALA A 49 4.14 -14.61 15.27
CA ALA A 49 5.12 -14.98 14.24
C ALA A 49 5.54 -13.79 13.36
N ILE A 50 4.62 -12.89 13.01
CA ILE A 50 4.95 -11.71 12.18
C ILE A 50 5.74 -10.65 12.94
N ILE A 51 5.54 -10.56 14.26
CA ILE A 51 6.33 -9.69 15.13
C ILE A 51 7.75 -10.24 15.21
N PHE A 52 7.90 -11.54 15.47
CA PHE A 52 9.20 -12.19 15.57
C PHE A 52 9.98 -12.15 14.25
N GLU A 53 9.31 -12.36 13.11
CA GLU A 53 9.93 -12.22 11.78
C GLU A 53 10.44 -10.78 11.54
N ALA A 54 9.65 -9.77 11.93
CA ALA A 54 10.04 -8.37 11.79
C ALA A 54 11.23 -8.03 12.70
N GLU A 55 11.18 -8.44 13.96
CA GLU A 55 12.26 -8.25 14.92
C GLU A 55 13.55 -8.92 14.44
N ALA A 56 13.51 -10.20 14.08
CA ALA A 56 14.69 -10.94 13.63
C ALA A 56 15.37 -10.30 12.40
N ARG A 57 14.58 -9.63 11.54
CA ARG A 57 15.08 -8.97 10.33
C ARG A 57 15.65 -7.58 10.61
N LEU A 58 15.02 -6.81 11.48
CA LEU A 58 15.21 -5.36 11.58
C LEU A 58 15.80 -4.90 12.91
N HIS A 59 15.93 -5.78 13.90
CA HIS A 59 16.52 -5.44 15.18
C HIS A 59 17.95 -4.88 15.00
N GLY A 60 18.19 -3.70 15.59
CA GLY A 60 19.47 -2.99 15.48
C GLY A 60 19.69 -2.26 14.15
N SER A 61 18.72 -2.27 13.21
CA SER A 61 18.81 -1.47 12.00
C SER A 61 18.54 0.01 12.30
N GLU A 62 19.42 0.89 11.84
CA GLU A 62 19.20 2.35 11.88
C GLU A 62 18.28 2.83 10.74
N ARG A 63 17.90 1.93 9.81
CA ARG A 63 17.14 2.24 8.59
C ARG A 63 15.70 1.73 8.62
N ILE A 64 15.18 1.37 9.79
CA ILE A 64 13.82 0.82 9.94
C ILE A 64 12.76 1.76 9.34
N GLU A 65 12.89 3.07 9.57
CA GLU A 65 11.95 4.05 9.01
C GLU A 65 11.99 4.11 7.48
N GLU A 66 13.19 4.05 6.89
CA GLU A 66 13.36 4.02 5.44
C GLU A 66 12.72 2.75 4.86
N GLU A 67 12.99 1.59 5.46
CA GLU A 67 12.41 0.32 5.03
C GLU A 67 10.88 0.32 5.15
N LEU A 68 10.33 0.88 6.23
CA LEU A 68 8.88 0.97 6.41
C LEU A 68 8.23 1.92 5.39
N ASN A 69 8.88 3.04 5.08
CA ASN A 69 8.43 3.95 4.03
C ASN A 69 8.44 3.30 2.65
N ASP A 70 9.50 2.54 2.34
CA ASP A 70 9.60 1.80 1.10
C ASP A 70 8.50 0.75 0.99
N LEU A 71 8.25 -0.01 2.05
CA LEU A 71 7.17 -1.01 2.09
C LEU A 71 5.79 -0.37 1.87
N LEU A 72 5.49 0.74 2.55
CA LEU A 72 4.23 1.47 2.36
C LEU A 72 4.08 2.02 0.94
N ARG A 73 5.16 2.54 0.36
CA ARG A 73 5.18 3.03 -1.02
C ARG A 73 4.90 1.89 -2.01
N THR A 74 5.62 0.78 -1.88
CA THR A 74 5.44 -0.38 -2.77
C THR A 74 4.02 -0.95 -2.64
N MET A 75 3.47 -1.05 -1.44
CA MET A 75 2.07 -1.47 -1.26
C MET A 75 1.10 -0.53 -1.97
N ASN A 76 1.30 0.79 -1.85
CA ASN A 76 0.44 1.76 -2.52
C ASN A 76 0.53 1.63 -4.05
N GLU A 77 1.73 1.42 -4.57
CA GLU A 77 1.95 1.17 -6.00
C GLU A 77 1.21 -0.09 -6.47
N GLU A 78 1.33 -1.22 -5.76
CA GLU A 78 0.62 -2.45 -6.08
C GLU A 78 -0.91 -2.25 -6.10
N ILE A 79 -1.46 -1.55 -5.10
CA ILE A 79 -2.89 -1.24 -5.01
C ILE A 79 -3.34 -0.39 -6.21
N LEU A 80 -2.58 0.64 -6.56
CA LEU A 80 -2.92 1.53 -7.68
C LEU A 80 -2.81 0.81 -9.02
N GLN A 81 -1.82 -0.06 -9.21
CA GLN A 81 -1.69 -0.89 -10.41
C GLN A 81 -2.90 -1.81 -10.57
N GLU A 82 -3.31 -2.50 -9.51
CA GLU A 82 -4.48 -3.39 -9.56
C GLU A 82 -5.79 -2.63 -9.83
N LYS A 83 -5.98 -1.47 -9.19
CA LYS A 83 -7.10 -0.56 -9.48
C LYS A 83 -7.09 -0.12 -10.94
N PHE A 84 -5.93 0.26 -11.46
CA PHE A 84 -5.80 0.68 -12.85
C PHE A 84 -6.20 -0.44 -13.81
N THR A 85 -5.70 -1.65 -13.60
CA THR A 85 -6.06 -2.83 -14.40
C THR A 85 -7.57 -3.10 -14.37
N THR A 86 -8.17 -3.02 -13.18
CA THR A 86 -9.61 -3.22 -13.01
C THR A 86 -10.41 -2.15 -13.76
N LYS A 87 -10.03 -0.88 -13.63
CA LYS A 87 -10.70 0.25 -14.29
C LYS A 87 -10.56 0.24 -15.79
N MET A 88 -9.40 -0.18 -16.31
CA MET A 88 -9.20 -0.37 -17.74
C MET A 88 -10.09 -1.49 -18.30
N ALA A 89 -10.29 -2.58 -17.54
CA ALA A 89 -11.20 -3.64 -17.93
C ALA A 89 -12.67 -3.16 -17.93
N GLU A 90 -13.09 -2.41 -16.91
CA GLU A 90 -14.41 -1.76 -16.84
C GLU A 90 -14.62 -0.81 -18.03
N LEU A 91 -13.62 0.03 -18.34
CA LEU A 91 -13.67 0.98 -19.46
C LEU A 91 -13.90 0.26 -20.78
N LYS A 92 -13.09 -0.77 -21.06
CA LYS A 92 -13.24 -1.58 -22.28
C LYS A 92 -14.64 -2.21 -22.39
N GLN A 93 -15.23 -2.62 -21.28
CA GLN A 93 -16.60 -3.14 -21.28
C GLN A 93 -17.64 -2.07 -21.57
N ALA A 94 -17.48 -0.85 -21.03
CA ALA A 94 -18.37 0.27 -21.30
C ALA A 94 -18.30 0.69 -22.78
N GLU A 95 -17.10 0.77 -23.34
CA GLU A 95 -16.86 1.06 -24.76
C GLU A 95 -17.53 0.02 -25.66
N ASN A 96 -17.35 -1.27 -25.38
CA ASN A 96 -17.98 -2.36 -26.13
C ASN A 96 -19.51 -2.32 -26.08
N LYS A 97 -20.09 -1.76 -25.02
CA LYS A 97 -21.55 -1.60 -24.84
C LYS A 97 -22.08 -0.28 -25.43
N GLY A 98 -21.22 0.61 -25.89
CA GLY A 98 -21.59 1.95 -26.34
C GLY A 98 -22.07 2.89 -25.23
N ASP A 99 -21.74 2.60 -23.97
CA ASP A 99 -22.10 3.43 -22.82
C ASP A 99 -21.11 4.59 -22.68
N VAL A 100 -21.31 5.63 -23.50
CA VAL A 100 -20.42 6.78 -23.61
C VAL A 100 -20.25 7.53 -22.27
N PRO A 101 -21.32 7.85 -21.50
CA PRO A 101 -21.16 8.53 -20.22
C PRO A 101 -20.32 7.74 -19.21
N LEU A 102 -20.51 6.42 -19.14
CA LEU A 102 -19.72 5.57 -18.25
C LEU A 102 -18.26 5.47 -18.72
N ALA A 103 -18.03 5.36 -20.03
CA ALA A 103 -16.68 5.31 -20.60
C ALA A 103 -15.87 6.59 -20.31
N GLU A 104 -16.48 7.77 -20.47
CA GLU A 104 -15.82 9.05 -20.16
C GLU A 104 -15.43 9.16 -18.67
N LYS A 105 -16.33 8.71 -17.78
CA LYS A 105 -16.05 8.67 -16.34
C LYS A 105 -14.88 7.73 -16.02
N LEU A 106 -14.90 6.51 -16.54
CA LEU A 106 -13.86 5.51 -16.29
C LEU A 106 -12.50 5.93 -16.88
N LEU A 107 -12.49 6.59 -18.04
CA LEU A 107 -11.29 7.17 -18.63
C LEU A 107 -10.67 8.22 -17.71
N THR A 108 -11.49 9.09 -17.13
CA THR A 108 -11.05 10.11 -16.17
C THR A 108 -10.43 9.47 -14.92
N GLU A 109 -11.05 8.41 -14.40
CA GLU A 109 -10.51 7.63 -13.27
C GLU A 109 -9.15 7.00 -13.62
N CYS A 110 -9.02 6.39 -14.80
CA CYS A 110 -7.76 5.81 -15.28
C CYS A 110 -6.64 6.86 -15.38
N GLN A 111 -6.96 8.05 -15.90
CA GLN A 111 -6.01 9.15 -15.99
C GLN A 111 -5.56 9.66 -14.61
N SER A 112 -6.47 9.70 -13.63
CA SER A 112 -6.11 10.07 -12.26
C SER A 112 -5.13 9.06 -11.66
N ILE A 113 -5.46 7.76 -11.75
CA ILE A 113 -4.62 6.68 -11.22
C ILE A 113 -3.24 6.68 -11.89
N SER A 114 -3.19 6.89 -13.21
CA SER A 114 -1.92 6.97 -13.95
C SER A 114 -1.04 8.13 -13.48
N LYS A 115 -1.62 9.30 -13.17
CA LYS A 115 -0.87 10.43 -12.59
C LYS A 115 -0.34 10.10 -11.20
N GLU A 116 -1.14 9.47 -10.35
CA GLU A 116 -0.72 9.05 -9.00
C GLU A 116 0.44 8.05 -9.05
N LEU A 117 0.36 7.04 -9.93
CA LEU A 117 1.45 6.08 -10.16
C LEU A 117 2.74 6.77 -10.63
N HIS A 118 2.63 7.73 -11.55
CA HIS A 118 3.79 8.49 -12.04
C HIS A 118 4.44 9.35 -10.95
N THR A 119 3.63 9.96 -10.07
CA THR A 119 4.15 10.71 -8.92
C THR A 119 4.85 9.80 -7.92
N LEU A 120 4.33 8.60 -7.66
CA LEU A 120 4.97 7.63 -6.76
C LEU A 120 6.31 7.14 -7.29
N THR A 121 6.41 6.86 -8.59
CA THR A 121 7.63 6.37 -9.22
C THR A 121 8.68 7.46 -9.40
N LYS A 122 8.30 8.71 -9.67
CA LYS A 122 9.26 9.84 -9.78
C LYS A 122 9.99 10.17 -8.49
N ASN A 123 9.42 9.89 -7.33
CA ASN A 123 10.08 10.11 -6.03
C ASN A 123 11.18 9.05 -5.73
N THR A 124 11.61 8.27 -6.73
CA THR A 124 12.59 7.18 -6.62
C THR A 124 13.91 7.49 -7.36
N LEU A 125 14.01 8.63 -8.05
CA LEU A 125 15.19 9.12 -8.78
C LEU A 125 15.63 10.48 -8.24
#